data_AF-A0AAU7PYV2-F1
#
_entry.id   AF-A0AAU7PYV2-F1
#
_cell.length_a   1.000
_cell.length_b   1.000
_cell.length_c   1.000
_cell.angle_alpha   90.00
_cell.angle_beta   90.00
_cell.angle_gamma   90.00
#
_symmetry.space_group_name_H-M   'P 1'
#
loop_
_entity.id
_entity.type
_entity.pdbx_description
1 polymer ?
#
loop_
_entity_poly.entity_id
_entity_poly.type
_entity_poly.pdbx_seq_one_letter_code
_entity_poly.pdbx_strand_id
1 'polypeptide(L)'
;MKLFLNTVKSSVGQIILFAIIPFIWWFVTARNKQSFFKWLGLKKFEGKRKIVTDIFIISILFTIVGAFLLYSVRNIGTATSKFDGLGVKAIPAITIHALFNTSFPEELLFRGYLLKRLSNIVGFNWANLIQAILFGFLHGVMFFAVVGILKTFLICLFTSAIAWFMGYINEKEANGSIIPSWIIHAIANLFSGIYAAFSII
;
A
#
# COMPACT_ATOMS: atom_id res chain seq x y z
N MET A 1 2.46 -20.93 -14.42
CA MET A 1 3.65 -20.20 -14.94
C MET A 1 3.29 -18.88 -15.65
N LYS A 2 2.37 -18.87 -16.63
CA LYS A 2 1.97 -17.64 -17.35
C LYS A 2 1.48 -16.49 -16.43
N LEU A 3 0.58 -16.79 -15.49
CA LEU A 3 0.07 -15.81 -14.52
C LEU A 3 1.19 -15.16 -13.70
N PHE A 4 2.09 -15.98 -13.15
CA PHE A 4 3.23 -15.49 -12.37
C PHE A 4 4.12 -14.55 -13.18
N LEU A 5 4.53 -14.96 -14.39
CA LEU A 5 5.37 -14.13 -15.27
C LEU A 5 4.69 -12.82 -15.65
N ASN A 6 3.39 -12.84 -15.93
CA ASN A 6 2.63 -11.63 -16.21
C ASN A 6 2.56 -10.70 -14.99
N THR A 7 2.39 -11.26 -13.79
CA THR A 7 2.42 -10.46 -12.56
C THR A 7 3.80 -9.83 -12.34
N VAL A 8 4.89 -10.57 -12.56
CA VAL A 8 6.26 -10.00 -12.46
C VAL A 8 6.45 -8.83 -13.42
N LYS A 9 6.08 -9.01 -14.70
CA LYS A 9 6.16 -7.92 -15.71
C LYS A 9 5.32 -6.71 -15.30
N SER A 10 4.10 -6.95 -14.85
CA SER A 10 3.22 -5.89 -14.36
C SER A 10 3.81 -5.18 -13.14
N SER A 11 4.44 -5.91 -12.21
CA SER A 11 5.06 -5.32 -11.01
C SER A 11 6.21 -4.40 -11.37
N VAL A 12 7.09 -4.82 -12.30
CA VAL A 12 8.16 -3.95 -12.81
C VAL A 12 7.58 -2.67 -13.42
N GLY A 13 6.53 -2.80 -14.24
CA GLY A 13 5.83 -1.66 -14.82
C GLY A 13 5.26 -0.70 -13.78
N GLN A 14 4.58 -1.22 -12.75
CA GLN A 14 4.02 -0.41 -11.66
C GLN A 14 5.10 0.31 -10.84
N ILE A 15 6.19 -0.39 -10.51
CA ILE A 15 7.32 0.22 -9.79
C ILE A 15 7.91 1.38 -10.59
N ILE A 16 8.15 1.18 -11.89
CA ILE A 16 8.68 2.24 -12.77
C ILE A 16 7.70 3.42 -12.79
N LEU A 17 6.42 3.15 -13.06
CA LEU A 17 5.39 4.18 -13.17
C LEU A 17 5.33 5.08 -11.92
N PHE A 18 5.28 4.47 -10.74
CA PHE A 18 5.18 5.20 -9.47
C PHE A 18 6.50 5.83 -9.04
N ALA A 19 7.64 5.33 -9.54
CA ALA A 19 8.96 5.88 -9.24
C ALA A 19 9.36 7.06 -10.15
N ILE A 20 8.74 7.27 -11.32
CA ILE A 20 9.11 8.35 -12.25
C ILE A 20 9.11 9.72 -11.56
N ILE A 21 7.99 10.12 -10.95
CA ILE A 21 7.87 11.43 -10.31
C ILE A 21 8.85 11.57 -9.13
N PRO A 22 8.89 10.64 -8.17
CA PRO A 22 9.89 10.67 -7.09
C PRO A 22 11.33 10.73 -7.60
N PHE A 23 11.66 9.97 -8.65
CA PHE A 23 13.01 9.91 -9.20
C PHE A 23 13.43 11.22 -9.85
N ILE A 24 12.57 11.82 -10.69
CA ILE A 24 12.83 13.13 -11.30
C ILE A 24 13.03 14.19 -10.20
N TRP A 25 12.15 14.22 -9.21
CA TRP A 25 12.26 15.18 -8.11
C TRP A 25 13.56 15.01 -7.33
N TRP A 26 13.91 13.77 -6.96
CA TRP A 26 15.17 13.47 -6.29
C TRP A 26 16.37 13.87 -7.15
N PHE A 27 16.33 13.55 -8.44
CA PHE A 27 17.40 13.84 -9.38
C PHE A 27 17.70 15.34 -9.41
N VAL A 28 16.67 16.19 -9.45
CA VAL A 28 16.85 17.65 -9.48
C VAL A 28 17.26 18.22 -8.12
N THR A 29 16.70 17.72 -7.01
CA THR A 29 16.78 18.41 -5.71
C THR A 29 17.77 17.81 -4.70
N ALA A 30 18.08 16.52 -4.82
CA ALA A 30 18.72 15.75 -3.74
C ALA A 30 19.80 14.76 -4.20
N ARG A 31 20.04 14.58 -5.51
CA ARG A 31 21.03 13.61 -6.04
C ARG A 31 22.44 13.77 -5.45
N ASN A 32 22.87 15.00 -5.21
CA ASN A 32 24.19 15.32 -4.67
C ASN A 32 24.24 15.25 -3.12
N LYS A 33 23.10 15.05 -2.45
CA LYS A 33 22.97 15.07 -0.98
C LYS A 33 22.85 13.66 -0.39
N GLN A 34 22.13 12.77 -1.06
CA GLN A 34 21.92 11.39 -0.62
C GLN A 34 21.38 10.51 -1.75
N SER A 35 21.53 9.19 -1.63
CA SER A 35 20.98 8.22 -2.58
C SER A 35 19.44 8.23 -2.62
N PHE A 36 18.88 7.82 -3.75
CA PHE A 36 17.42 7.76 -3.97
C PHE A 36 16.71 6.90 -2.92
N PHE A 37 17.24 5.72 -2.61
CA PHE A 37 16.67 4.81 -1.62
C PHE A 37 16.65 5.42 -0.21
N LYS A 38 17.74 6.06 0.20
CA LYS A 38 17.79 6.74 1.51
C LYS A 38 16.83 7.93 1.55
N TRP A 39 16.72 8.68 0.46
CA TRP A 39 15.81 9.82 0.32
C TRP A 39 14.33 9.42 0.41
N LEU A 40 13.96 8.27 -0.18
CA LEU A 40 12.63 7.68 -0.05
C LEU A 40 12.37 7.07 1.33
N GLY A 41 13.40 6.82 2.14
CA GLY A 41 13.25 6.06 3.38
C GLY A 41 13.22 4.54 3.17
N LEU A 42 13.67 4.03 2.02
CA LEU A 42 13.98 2.62 1.86
C LEU A 42 15.30 2.29 2.57
N LYS A 43 15.22 2.25 3.90
CA LYS A 43 16.33 1.99 4.82
C LYS A 43 15.85 1.07 5.92
N LYS A 44 16.76 0.29 6.49
CA LYS A 44 16.48 -0.52 7.68
C LYS A 44 15.93 0.39 8.79
N PHE A 45 14.87 -0.04 9.45
CA PHE A 45 14.43 0.58 10.69
C PHE A 45 15.13 -0.11 11.85
N GLU A 46 15.65 0.68 12.78
CA GLU A 46 16.20 0.17 14.04
C GLU A 46 15.06 0.15 15.04
N GLY A 47 14.50 -1.04 15.24
CA GLY A 47 13.25 -1.21 15.98
C GLY A 47 13.44 -1.46 17.47
N LYS A 48 12.75 -0.68 18.29
CA LYS A 48 12.31 -1.14 19.62
C LYS A 48 11.27 -2.25 19.42
N ARG A 49 11.18 -3.22 20.35
CA ARG A 49 10.17 -4.31 20.32
C ARG A 49 8.75 -3.81 20.00
N LYS A 50 8.42 -2.59 20.45
CA LYS A 50 7.15 -1.91 20.20
C LYS A 50 6.76 -1.79 18.71
N ILE A 51 7.67 -1.42 17.80
CA ILE A 51 7.34 -1.23 16.38
C ILE A 51 6.84 -2.53 15.74
N VAL A 52 7.48 -3.66 16.09
CA VAL A 52 7.07 -4.97 15.61
C VAL A 52 5.67 -5.32 16.11
N THR A 53 5.38 -5.02 17.38
CA THR A 53 4.04 -5.15 17.95
C THR A 53 3.02 -4.27 17.22
N ASP A 54 3.35 -3.01 16.93
CA ASP A 54 2.47 -2.08 16.24
C ASP A 54 2.19 -2.54 14.79
N ILE A 55 3.21 -3.00 14.06
CA ILE A 55 3.05 -3.64 12.73
C ILE A 55 2.05 -4.80 12.81
N PHE A 56 2.21 -5.67 13.81
CA PHE A 56 1.37 -6.86 13.97
C PHE A 56 -0.08 -6.48 14.29
N ILE A 57 -0.30 -5.59 15.26
CA ILE A 57 -1.64 -5.14 15.68
C ILE A 57 -2.36 -4.45 14.52
N ILE A 58 -1.69 -3.51 13.84
CA ILE A 58 -2.26 -2.79 12.69
C ILE A 58 -2.61 -3.80 11.59
N SER A 59 -1.69 -4.72 11.26
CA SER A 59 -1.94 -5.73 10.23
C SER A 59 -3.17 -6.59 10.55
N ILE A 60 -3.30 -7.08 11.79
CA ILE A 60 -4.47 -7.89 12.20
C ILE A 60 -5.75 -7.08 12.14
N LEU A 61 -5.78 -5.91 12.80
CA LEU A 61 -6.98 -5.09 12.91
C LEU A 61 -7.52 -4.72 11.53
N PHE A 62 -6.64 -4.22 10.65
CA PHE A 62 -7.05 -3.81 9.32
C PHE A 62 -7.34 -5.00 8.40
N THR A 63 -6.72 -6.17 8.60
CA THR A 63 -7.09 -7.38 7.86
C THR A 63 -8.49 -7.85 8.24
N ILE A 64 -8.84 -7.87 9.52
CA ILE A 64 -10.18 -8.25 10.00
C ILE A 64 -11.24 -7.30 9.43
N VAL A 65 -11.05 -5.99 9.58
CA VAL A 65 -11.99 -4.99 9.05
C VAL A 65 -12.04 -5.04 7.52
N GLY A 66 -10.89 -5.22 6.88
CA GLY A 66 -10.76 -5.37 5.43
C GLY A 66 -11.51 -6.59 4.89
N ALA A 67 -11.54 -7.70 5.63
CA ALA A 67 -12.31 -8.90 5.26
C ALA A 67 -13.82 -8.61 5.15
N PHE A 68 -14.38 -7.85 6.10
CA PHE A 68 -15.79 -7.45 6.03
C PHE A 68 -16.07 -6.55 4.82
N LEU A 69 -15.15 -5.62 4.51
CA LEU A 69 -15.29 -4.76 3.33
C LEU A 69 -15.19 -5.56 2.03
N LEU A 70 -14.22 -6.47 1.91
CA LEU A 70 -14.08 -7.37 0.76
C LEU A 70 -15.35 -8.18 0.54
N TYR A 71 -15.90 -8.78 1.60
CA TYR A 71 -17.17 -9.52 1.54
C TYR A 71 -18.36 -8.64 1.13
N SER A 72 -18.35 -7.34 1.49
CA SER A 72 -19.40 -6.39 1.11
C SER A 72 -19.38 -6.00 -0.37
N VAL A 73 -18.22 -6.12 -1.03
CA VAL A 73 -18.01 -5.86 -2.46
C VAL A 73 -17.80 -7.15 -3.26
N ARG A 74 -18.19 -8.29 -2.68
CA ARG A 74 -18.20 -9.58 -3.37
C ARG A 74 -18.97 -9.50 -4.70
N ASN A 75 -18.53 -10.25 -5.70
CA ASN A 75 -18.97 -10.21 -7.11
C ASN A 75 -18.58 -8.96 -7.92
N ILE A 76 -17.69 -8.10 -7.41
CA ILE A 76 -17.18 -6.95 -8.16
C ILE A 76 -15.74 -7.24 -8.61
N GLY A 77 -15.43 -6.88 -9.86
CA GLY A 77 -14.08 -7.00 -10.40
C GLY A 77 -13.10 -6.10 -9.64
N THR A 78 -12.11 -6.72 -8.97
CA THR A 78 -11.03 -6.04 -8.25
C THR A 78 -9.66 -6.46 -8.80
N ALA A 79 -8.58 -5.86 -8.29
CA ALA A 79 -7.22 -6.22 -8.66
C ALA A 79 -6.87 -7.71 -8.39
N THR A 80 -7.57 -8.34 -7.45
CA THR A 80 -7.38 -9.74 -7.06
C THR A 80 -8.30 -10.72 -7.80
N SER A 81 -9.28 -10.26 -8.58
CA SER A 81 -10.20 -11.13 -9.34
C SER A 81 -9.48 -12.08 -10.32
N LYS A 82 -8.28 -11.73 -10.80
CA LYS A 82 -7.44 -12.62 -11.63
C LYS A 82 -6.95 -13.88 -10.89
N PHE A 83 -7.11 -13.94 -9.57
CA PHE A 83 -6.75 -15.09 -8.74
C PHE A 83 -7.95 -15.99 -8.43
N ASP A 84 -9.18 -15.54 -8.72
CA ASP A 84 -10.41 -16.23 -8.32
C ASP A 84 -10.45 -17.69 -8.76
N GLY A 85 -10.79 -18.58 -7.82
CA GLY A 85 -10.92 -20.03 -8.03
C GLY A 85 -9.61 -20.79 -8.31
N LEU A 86 -8.46 -20.13 -8.32
CA LEU A 86 -7.17 -20.78 -8.64
C LEU A 86 -6.53 -21.51 -7.44
N GLY A 87 -7.04 -21.30 -6.23
CA GLY A 87 -6.55 -21.89 -4.99
C GLY A 87 -5.04 -21.72 -4.78
N VAL A 88 -4.38 -22.78 -4.31
CA VAL A 88 -2.94 -22.80 -4.01
C VAL A 88 -2.07 -22.42 -5.22
N LYS A 89 -2.53 -22.67 -6.47
CA LYS A 89 -1.77 -22.36 -7.68
C LYS A 89 -1.55 -20.86 -7.89
N ALA A 90 -2.39 -20.00 -7.29
CA ALA A 90 -2.23 -18.55 -7.38
C ALA A 90 -1.22 -17.98 -6.39
N ILE A 91 -0.85 -18.71 -5.31
CA ILE A 91 -0.02 -18.19 -4.22
C ILE A 91 1.28 -17.53 -4.71
N PRO A 92 2.08 -18.13 -5.62
CA PRO A 92 3.30 -17.48 -6.11
C PRO A 92 3.02 -16.13 -6.78
N ALA A 93 1.93 -16.03 -7.55
CA ALA A 93 1.54 -14.79 -8.22
C ALA A 93 0.96 -13.77 -7.24
N ILE A 94 0.20 -14.21 -6.23
CA ILE A 94 -0.32 -13.37 -5.15
C ILE A 94 0.83 -12.73 -4.38
N THR A 95 1.86 -13.50 -4.04
CA THR A 95 3.03 -12.98 -3.30
C THR A 95 3.73 -11.86 -4.06
N ILE A 96 4.00 -12.03 -5.36
CA ILE A 96 4.60 -10.97 -6.18
C ILE A 96 3.66 -9.78 -6.35
N HIS A 97 2.36 -10.05 -6.50
CA HIS A 97 1.36 -8.99 -6.64
C HIS A 97 1.31 -8.12 -5.38
N ALA A 98 1.12 -8.75 -4.23
CA ALA A 98 1.00 -8.08 -2.94
C ALA A 98 2.27 -7.31 -2.59
N LEU A 99 3.46 -7.90 -2.77
CA LEU A 99 4.70 -7.22 -2.41
C LEU A 99 5.06 -6.10 -3.37
N PHE A 100 4.99 -6.34 -4.68
CA PHE A 100 5.68 -5.52 -5.67
C PHE A 100 4.78 -4.87 -6.73
N ASN A 101 3.54 -5.34 -6.90
CA ASN A 101 2.65 -4.77 -7.90
C ASN A 101 1.84 -3.59 -7.34
N THR A 102 1.42 -3.70 -6.08
CA THR A 102 0.59 -2.70 -5.40
C THR A 102 1.35 -2.07 -4.25
N SER A 103 1.71 -2.85 -3.22
CA SER A 103 2.22 -2.27 -1.98
C SER A 103 3.52 -1.49 -2.15
N PHE A 104 4.56 -2.05 -2.77
CA PHE A 104 5.83 -1.32 -2.90
C PHE A 104 5.74 -0.03 -3.75
N PRO A 105 5.16 -0.03 -4.97
CA PRO A 105 4.93 1.19 -5.74
C PRO A 105 4.16 2.28 -4.99
N GLU A 106 3.08 1.88 -4.30
CA GLU A 106 2.24 2.80 -3.56
C GLU A 106 2.96 3.36 -2.32
N GLU A 107 3.66 2.53 -1.55
CA GLU A 107 4.47 3.00 -0.43
C GLU A 107 5.59 3.96 -0.88
N LEU A 108 6.21 3.68 -2.02
CA LEU A 108 7.23 4.55 -2.62
C LEU A 108 6.64 5.94 -2.90
N LEU A 109 5.48 6.02 -3.55
CA LEU A 109 4.86 7.29 -3.93
C LEU A 109 4.25 8.03 -2.73
N PHE A 110 3.43 7.36 -1.91
CA PHE A 110 2.67 8.02 -0.85
C PHE A 110 3.51 8.30 0.40
N ARG A 111 4.29 7.31 0.87
CA ARG A 111 5.00 7.42 2.16
C ARG A 111 6.45 7.83 1.93
N GLY A 112 7.08 7.28 0.89
CA GLY A 112 8.47 7.60 0.56
C GLY A 112 8.65 8.98 -0.07
N TYR A 113 7.69 9.41 -0.89
CA TYR A 113 7.75 10.70 -1.57
C TYR A 113 6.77 11.74 -0.99
N LEU A 114 5.47 11.57 -1.23
CA LEU A 114 4.44 12.58 -0.97
C LEU A 114 4.42 13.04 0.49
N LEU A 115 4.33 12.10 1.44
CA LEU A 115 4.33 12.37 2.88
C LEU A 115 5.56 13.18 3.29
N LYS A 116 6.76 12.76 2.87
CA LYS A 116 8.01 13.44 3.23
C LYS A 116 8.12 14.83 2.63
N ARG A 117 7.66 15.01 1.38
CA ARG A 117 7.68 16.33 0.72
C ARG A 117 6.70 17.28 1.39
N LEU A 118 5.46 16.84 1.60
CA LEU A 118 4.44 17.64 2.27
C LEU A 118 4.82 17.96 3.72
N SER A 119 5.48 17.03 4.43
CA SER A 119 5.90 17.26 5.82
C SER A 119 6.86 18.44 5.95
N ASN A 120 7.66 18.72 4.93
CA ASN A 120 8.56 19.88 4.91
C ASN A 120 7.84 21.21 4.63
N ILE A 121 6.57 21.18 4.21
CA ILE A 121 5.79 22.37 3.85
C ILE A 121 4.77 22.68 4.94
N VAL A 122 3.98 21.67 5.34
CA VAL A 122 2.82 21.83 6.24
C VAL A 122 2.98 21.11 7.59
N GLY A 123 4.14 20.50 7.82
CA GLY A 123 4.39 19.67 9.00
C GLY A 123 3.77 18.27 8.89
N PHE A 124 4.25 17.36 9.73
CA PHE A 124 3.90 15.94 9.66
C PHE A 124 2.39 15.66 9.80
N ASN A 125 1.70 16.30 10.75
CA ASN A 125 0.30 15.98 11.03
C ASN A 125 -0.61 16.24 9.81
N TRP A 126 -0.45 17.41 9.19
CA TRP A 126 -1.20 17.78 7.98
C TRP A 126 -0.76 16.96 6.77
N ALA A 127 0.55 16.74 6.60
CA ALA A 127 1.07 15.91 5.52
C ALA A 127 0.54 14.47 5.59
N ASN A 128 0.48 13.90 6.80
CA ASN A 128 -0.03 12.55 7.02
C ASN A 128 -1.54 12.46 6.79
N LEU A 129 -2.29 13.49 7.17
CA LEU A 129 -3.72 13.57 6.87
C LEU A 129 -3.98 13.67 5.36
N ILE A 130 -3.27 14.56 4.66
CA ILE A 130 -3.45 14.80 3.22
C ILE A 130 -3.09 13.54 2.41
N GLN A 131 -1.93 12.92 2.66
CA GLN A 131 -1.55 11.70 1.93
C GLN A 131 -2.54 10.56 2.19
N ALA A 132 -3.06 10.45 3.42
CA ALA A 132 -4.00 9.41 3.78
C ALA A 132 -5.34 9.56 3.05
N ILE A 133 -5.88 10.78 2.99
CA ILE A 133 -7.11 11.09 2.24
C ILE A 133 -6.92 10.81 0.75
N LEU A 134 -5.80 11.25 0.17
CA LEU A 134 -5.49 11.01 -1.25
C LEU A 134 -5.36 9.51 -1.56
N PHE A 135 -4.72 8.76 -0.65
CA PHE A 135 -4.65 7.31 -0.76
C PHE A 135 -6.03 6.66 -0.71
N GLY A 136 -6.91 7.13 0.18
CA GLY A 136 -8.25 6.60 0.28
C GLY A 136 -9.14 6.91 -0.92
N PHE A 137 -9.04 8.11 -1.48
CA PHE A 137 -9.75 8.46 -2.71
C PHE A 137 -9.28 7.63 -3.90
N LEU A 138 -7.98 7.35 -4.02
CA LEU A 138 -7.47 6.45 -5.05
C LEU A 138 -8.15 5.07 -5.00
N HIS A 139 -8.46 4.58 -3.80
CA HIS A 139 -9.07 3.28 -3.59
C HIS A 139 -10.60 3.27 -3.72
N GLY A 140 -11.31 4.30 -3.27
CA GLY A 140 -12.78 4.28 -3.29
C GLY A 140 -13.43 4.86 -4.55
N VAL A 141 -12.83 5.88 -5.16
CA VAL A 141 -13.43 6.59 -6.32
C VAL A 141 -13.54 5.67 -7.54
N MET A 142 -12.56 4.77 -7.73
CA MET A 142 -12.59 3.80 -8.83
C MET A 142 -13.79 2.86 -8.81
N PHE A 143 -14.39 2.63 -7.63
CA PHE A 143 -15.55 1.73 -7.48
C PHE A 143 -16.88 2.48 -7.39
N PHE A 144 -16.90 3.81 -7.37
CA PHE A 144 -18.10 4.61 -7.11
C PHE A 144 -19.30 4.24 -7.97
N ALA A 145 -19.09 4.08 -9.28
CA ALA A 145 -20.14 3.72 -10.23
C ALA A 145 -20.72 2.30 -10.01
N VAL A 146 -20.01 1.43 -9.27
CA VAL A 146 -20.35 0.00 -9.11
C VAL A 146 -20.86 -0.32 -7.70
N VAL A 147 -20.29 0.31 -6.66
CA VAL A 147 -20.62 0.00 -5.25
C VAL A 147 -21.60 0.98 -4.62
N GLY A 148 -21.83 2.14 -5.24
CA GLY A 148 -22.65 3.22 -4.71
C GLY A 148 -21.99 4.04 -3.59
N ILE A 149 -22.59 5.19 -3.27
CA ILE A 149 -21.99 6.22 -2.40
C ILE A 149 -21.57 5.71 -1.02
N LEU A 150 -22.42 4.91 -0.36
CA LEU A 150 -22.16 4.44 1.01
C LEU A 150 -20.93 3.52 1.07
N LYS A 151 -20.85 2.53 0.18
CA LYS A 151 -19.71 1.60 0.14
C LYS A 151 -18.44 2.32 -0.29
N THR A 152 -18.52 3.23 -1.26
CA THR A 152 -17.36 4.08 -1.63
C THR A 152 -16.86 4.89 -0.44
N PHE A 153 -17.75 5.52 0.32
CA PHE A 153 -17.37 6.26 1.51
C PHE A 153 -16.66 5.37 2.52
N LEU A 154 -17.20 4.17 2.79
CA LEU A 154 -16.59 3.20 3.71
C LEU A 154 -15.21 2.72 3.23
N ILE A 155 -15.04 2.46 1.92
CA ILE A 155 -13.74 2.10 1.33
C ILE A 155 -12.75 3.25 1.50
N CYS A 156 -13.13 4.48 1.13
CA CYS A 156 -12.30 5.67 1.28
C CYS A 156 -11.88 5.88 2.75
N LEU A 157 -12.83 5.77 3.68
CA LEU A 157 -12.57 5.97 5.10
C LEU A 157 -11.60 4.92 5.63
N PHE A 158 -11.83 3.64 5.32
CA PHE A 158 -10.98 2.54 5.75
C PHE A 158 -9.56 2.64 5.20
N THR A 159 -9.44 2.87 3.89
CA THR A 159 -8.14 2.98 3.22
C THR A 159 -7.39 4.26 3.62
N SER A 160 -8.09 5.35 3.93
CA SER A 160 -7.48 6.54 4.56
C SER A 160 -7.01 6.26 5.98
N ALA A 161 -7.80 5.54 6.79
CA ALA A 161 -7.43 5.22 8.16
C ALA A 161 -6.13 4.39 8.21
N ILE A 162 -6.05 3.30 7.46
CA ILE A 162 -4.82 2.48 7.41
C ILE A 162 -3.64 3.29 6.88
N ALA A 163 -3.87 4.14 5.87
CA ALA A 163 -2.85 5.02 5.30
C ALA A 163 -2.26 6.00 6.32
N TRP A 164 -3.10 6.52 7.20
CA TRP A 164 -2.68 7.43 8.26
C TRP A 164 -1.80 6.71 9.30
N PHE A 165 -2.20 5.51 9.74
CA PHE A 165 -1.39 4.69 10.66
C PHE A 165 -0.06 4.28 10.04
N MET A 166 -0.06 3.89 8.76
CA MET A 166 1.15 3.58 8.01
C MET A 166 2.11 4.76 7.91
N GLY A 167 1.63 5.98 7.68
CA GLY A 167 2.48 7.16 7.70
C GLY A 167 3.00 7.50 9.09
N TYR A 168 2.19 7.29 10.13
CA TYR A 168 2.59 7.48 11.53
C TYR A 168 3.71 6.53 11.95
N ILE A 169 3.55 5.22 11.76
CA ILE A 169 4.56 4.24 12.16
C ILE A 169 5.89 4.50 11.43
N ASN A 170 5.83 4.85 10.14
CA ASN A 170 7.03 5.17 9.36
C ASN A 170 7.79 6.37 9.93
N GLU A 171 7.13 7.52 10.08
CA GLU A 171 7.82 8.77 10.45
C GLU A 171 8.09 8.91 11.94
N LYS A 172 7.18 8.42 12.81
CA LYS A 172 7.27 8.62 14.26
C LYS A 172 7.94 7.49 15.00
N GLU A 173 7.85 6.28 14.49
CA GLU A 173 8.38 5.11 15.19
C GLU A 173 9.59 4.51 14.47
N ALA A 174 9.57 4.48 13.14
CA ALA A 174 10.60 3.85 12.31
C ALA A 174 11.61 4.84 11.69
N ASN A 175 11.70 6.05 12.23
CA ASN A 175 12.64 7.09 11.81
C ASN A 175 12.61 7.36 10.29
N GLY A 176 11.40 7.42 9.73
CA GLY A 176 11.15 7.63 8.31
C GLY A 176 11.44 6.43 7.41
N SER A 177 11.61 5.21 7.95
CA SER A 177 11.66 3.99 7.14
C SER A 177 10.27 3.64 6.61
N ILE A 178 10.16 3.27 5.33
CA ILE A 178 8.90 2.80 4.73
C ILE A 178 8.70 1.28 4.85
N ILE A 179 9.66 0.55 5.42
CA ILE A 179 9.57 -0.92 5.53
C ILE A 179 8.38 -1.35 6.39
N PRO A 180 8.07 -0.72 7.56
CA PRO A 180 6.91 -1.09 8.36
C PRO A 180 5.59 -0.97 7.60
N SER A 181 5.32 0.16 6.96
CA SER A 181 4.10 0.30 6.15
C SER A 181 4.06 -0.66 4.98
N TRP A 182 5.20 -0.91 4.33
CA TRP A 182 5.28 -1.89 3.25
C TRP A 182 4.91 -3.30 3.70
N ILE A 183 5.34 -3.71 4.90
CA ILE A 183 4.95 -5.00 5.50
C ILE A 183 3.45 -5.04 5.77
N ILE A 184 2.89 -4.02 6.45
CA ILE A 184 1.46 -3.93 6.79
C ILE A 184 0.61 -4.03 5.52
N HIS A 185 0.96 -3.24 4.51
CA HIS A 185 0.26 -3.18 3.25
C HIS A 185 0.37 -4.50 2.47
N ALA A 186 1.56 -5.10 2.41
CA ALA A 186 1.75 -6.38 1.75
C ALA A 186 0.95 -7.50 2.42
N ILE A 187 0.85 -7.52 3.76
CA ILE A 187 0.02 -8.49 4.49
C ILE A 187 -1.46 -8.34 4.12
N ALA A 188 -1.98 -7.12 4.09
CA ALA A 188 -3.37 -6.86 3.69
C ALA A 188 -3.65 -7.33 2.25
N ASN A 189 -2.71 -7.10 1.33
CA ASN A 189 -2.85 -7.53 -0.07
C ASN A 189 -2.66 -9.04 -0.26
N LEU A 190 -1.77 -9.67 0.51
CA LEU A 190 -1.64 -11.13 0.56
C LEU A 190 -2.96 -11.77 1.02
N PHE A 191 -3.56 -11.23 2.09
CA PHE A 191 -4.85 -11.70 2.57
C PHE A 191 -5.93 -11.55 1.50
N SER A 192 -6.06 -10.37 0.88
CA SER A 192 -7.05 -10.15 -0.18
C SER A 192 -6.85 -11.10 -1.37
N GLY A 193 -5.60 -11.34 -1.79
CA GLY A 193 -5.29 -12.27 -2.88
C GLY A 193 -5.59 -13.72 -2.54
N ILE A 194 -5.28 -14.16 -1.30
CA ILE A 194 -5.62 -15.51 -0.83
C ILE A 194 -7.13 -15.67 -0.72
N TYR A 195 -7.82 -14.68 -0.17
CA TYR A 195 -9.27 -14.66 -0.04
C TYR A 195 -9.95 -14.79 -1.42
N ALA A 196 -9.40 -14.11 -2.45
CA ALA A 196 -9.81 -14.29 -3.85
C ALA A 196 -9.55 -15.71 -4.36
N ALA A 197 -8.35 -16.25 -4.12
CA ALA A 197 -7.95 -17.55 -4.69
C ALA A 197 -8.85 -18.71 -4.26
N PHE A 198 -9.45 -18.63 -3.09
CA PHE A 198 -10.39 -19.63 -2.57
C PHE A 198 -11.86 -19.28 -2.84
N SER A 199 -12.13 -18.35 -3.77
CA SER A 199 -13.48 -17.92 -4.21
C SER A 199 -14.39 -17.52 -3.06
N ILE A 200 -13.82 -16.74 -2.14
CA ILE A 200 -14.58 -16.15 -1.03
C ILE A 200 -15.03 -14.70 -1.39
N ILE A 201 -14.79 -14.26 -2.63
CA ILE A 201 -15.18 -12.97 -3.23
C ILE A 201 -16.34 -13.18 -4.20
#